data_AF-X1VRV8-F1
#
_entry.id   AF-X1VRV8-F1
#
_cell.length_a   1.000
_cell.length_b   1.000
_cell.length_c   1.000
_cell.angle_alpha   90.00
_cell.angle_beta   90.00
_cell.angle_gamma   90.00
#
_symmetry.space_group_name_H-M   'P 1'
#
loop_
_entity.id
_entity.type
_entity.pdbx_description
1 polymer ?
#
loop_
_entity_poly.entity_id
_entity_poly.type
_entity_poly.pdbx_seq_one_letter_code
_entity_poly.pdbx_strand_id
1 'polypeptide(L)'
;MLKFTRDRDIIVQIEVWAFHDFNEGHWEKNPWRPSNNTSYDSSNTTLRASYGNIGRTAHDFFFTVPKLNNDRVMLSYQQKFVDKILSCSLRYGHVLYCMTNEIHPQYSPEWGWYWSKYIKDKSAAVGRQVETTEMYWAQKLLHIFQDR
;
A
#
# COMPACT_ATOMS: atom_id res chain seq x y z
N MET A 1 10.67 17.39 -6.21
CA MET A 1 9.83 17.66 -5.03
C MET A 1 10.60 17.45 -3.72
N LEU A 2 11.00 16.23 -3.33
CA LEU A 2 11.66 15.94 -2.02
C LEU A 2 12.87 16.82 -1.67
N LYS A 3 13.71 17.17 -2.65
CA LYS A 3 14.82 18.13 -2.46
C LYS A 3 14.30 19.50 -2.00
N PHE A 4 13.30 20.04 -2.69
CA PHE A 4 12.78 21.39 -2.43
C PHE A 4 11.99 21.50 -1.13
N THR A 5 11.35 20.41 -0.69
CA THR A 5 10.65 20.37 0.61
C THR A 5 11.62 20.29 1.76
N ARG A 6 12.74 19.56 1.61
CA ARG A 6 13.84 19.58 2.58
C ARG A 6 14.36 20.99 2.79
N ASP A 7 14.65 21.70 1.70
CA ASP A 7 15.22 23.05 1.74
C ASP A 7 14.23 24.09 2.34
N ARG A 8 13.00 23.69 2.68
CA ARG A 8 11.94 24.51 3.27
C ARG A 8 11.43 23.96 4.62
N ASP A 9 12.10 22.96 5.19
CA ASP A 9 11.69 22.31 6.44
C ASP A 9 10.24 21.76 6.41
N ILE A 10 9.78 21.29 5.24
CA ILE A 10 8.45 20.68 5.08
C ILE A 10 8.59 19.17 5.20
N ILE A 11 7.89 18.56 6.16
CA ILE A 11 7.76 17.10 6.27
C ILE A 11 6.85 16.57 5.15
N VAL A 12 7.27 15.49 4.50
CA VAL A 12 6.50 14.83 3.43
C VAL A 12 5.95 13.50 3.91
N GLN A 13 4.63 13.31 3.83
CA GLN A 13 3.99 12.01 3.92
C GLN A 13 3.85 11.43 2.50
N ILE A 14 4.47 10.27 2.24
CA ILE A 14 4.24 9.51 1.02
C ILE A 14 3.16 8.47 1.31
N GLU A 15 2.02 8.59 0.63
CA GLU A 15 1.05 7.50 0.52
C GLU A 15 1.59 6.45 -0.44
N VAL A 16 1.92 5.27 0.09
CA VAL A 16 2.57 4.21 -0.69
C VAL A 16 1.57 3.55 -1.64
N TRP A 17 0.35 3.36 -1.16
CA TRP A 17 -0.79 2.85 -1.93
C TRP A 17 -1.98 3.80 -1.77
N ALA A 18 -2.91 3.78 -2.71
CA ALA A 18 -4.17 4.50 -2.59
C ALA A 18 -5.34 3.60 -2.93
N PHE A 19 -6.33 3.52 -2.03
CA PHE A 19 -7.56 2.76 -2.24
C PHE A 19 -8.27 3.20 -3.53
N HIS A 20 -8.33 4.51 -3.77
CA HIS A 20 -9.03 5.12 -4.90
C HIS A 20 -8.48 4.72 -6.28
N ASP A 21 -7.21 4.30 -6.38
CA ASP A 21 -6.64 3.80 -7.64
C ASP A 21 -7.29 2.49 -8.13
N PHE A 22 -8.04 1.81 -7.26
CA PHE A 22 -8.68 0.52 -7.52
C PHE A 22 -10.21 0.63 -7.55
N ASN A 23 -10.80 1.82 -7.34
CA ASN A 23 -12.25 2.02 -7.33
C ASN A 23 -12.79 2.48 -8.69
N GLU A 24 -14.11 2.39 -8.90
CA GLU A 24 -14.89 3.14 -9.91
C GLU A 24 -14.22 3.38 -11.29
N GLY A 25 -14.05 2.33 -12.10
CA GLY A 25 -13.55 2.48 -13.48
C GLY A 25 -12.03 2.66 -13.60
N HIS A 26 -11.33 2.86 -12.48
CA HIS A 26 -9.86 2.96 -12.47
C HIS A 26 -9.21 1.59 -12.68
N TRP A 27 -9.79 0.52 -12.14
CA TRP A 27 -9.24 -0.84 -12.25
C TRP A 27 -9.05 -1.29 -13.70
N GLU A 28 -10.02 -1.02 -14.57
CA GLU A 28 -10.04 -1.43 -15.98
C GLU A 28 -8.83 -0.90 -16.75
N LYS A 29 -8.31 0.27 -16.34
CA LYS A 29 -7.13 0.93 -16.93
C LYS A 29 -5.87 0.76 -16.07
N ASN A 30 -6.00 0.18 -14.89
CA ASN A 30 -4.91 0.09 -13.92
C ASN A 30 -3.81 -0.85 -14.46
N PRO A 31 -2.52 -0.47 -14.40
CA PRO A 31 -1.42 -1.33 -14.84
C PRO A 31 -1.24 -2.58 -13.97
N TRP A 32 -1.82 -2.58 -12.77
CA TRP A 32 -1.86 -3.74 -11.90
C TRP A 32 -2.89 -4.79 -12.35
N ARG A 33 -3.81 -4.44 -13.26
CA ARG A 33 -4.78 -5.38 -13.82
C ARG A 33 -4.07 -6.42 -14.70
N PRO A 34 -4.30 -7.74 -14.49
CA PRO A 34 -3.66 -8.80 -15.27
C PRO A 34 -3.71 -8.61 -16.78
N SER A 35 -4.83 -8.15 -17.33
CA SER A 35 -4.98 -7.90 -18.78
C SER A 35 -4.13 -6.75 -19.33
N ASN A 36 -3.67 -5.85 -18.45
CA ASN A 36 -2.92 -4.64 -18.79
C ASN A 36 -1.44 -4.81 -18.42
N ASN A 37 -1.03 -6.02 -18.01
CA ASN A 37 0.29 -6.33 -17.52
C ASN A 37 0.95 -7.40 -18.41
N THR A 38 2.26 -7.29 -18.62
CA THR A 38 3.04 -8.28 -19.39
C THR A 38 3.90 -9.19 -18.52
N SER A 39 3.91 -8.96 -17.21
CA SER A 39 4.81 -9.62 -16.25
C SER A 39 4.12 -10.73 -15.44
N TYR A 40 2.78 -10.75 -15.44
CA TYR A 40 1.93 -11.75 -14.79
C TYR A 40 0.53 -11.70 -15.40
N ASP A 41 -0.30 -12.70 -15.10
CA ASP A 41 -1.69 -12.79 -15.55
C ASP A 41 -2.61 -13.41 -14.46
N SER A 42 -3.88 -13.67 -14.80
CA SER A 42 -4.84 -14.26 -13.86
C SER A 42 -4.63 -15.76 -13.58
N SER A 43 -3.71 -16.43 -14.28
CA SER A 43 -3.38 -17.84 -14.04
C SER A 43 -2.34 -18.03 -12.93
N ASN A 44 -1.54 -16.99 -12.64
CA ASN A 44 -0.47 -17.05 -11.65
C ASN A 44 -0.56 -16.00 -10.54
N THR A 45 -1.62 -15.17 -10.54
CA THR A 45 -1.98 -14.27 -9.44
C THR A 45 -3.40 -14.57 -8.97
N THR A 46 -3.72 -14.08 -7.77
CA THR A 46 -5.06 -14.13 -7.17
C THR A 46 -5.98 -13.02 -7.71
N LEU A 47 -5.49 -12.15 -8.59
CA LEU A 47 -6.23 -11.01 -9.11
C LEU A 47 -7.31 -11.42 -10.10
N ARG A 48 -8.54 -10.98 -9.84
CA ARG A 48 -9.69 -11.13 -10.72
C ARG A 48 -9.66 -10.11 -11.86
N ALA A 49 -10.31 -10.48 -12.96
CA ALA A 49 -10.40 -9.60 -14.13
C ALA A 49 -11.23 -8.32 -13.85
N SER A 50 -12.18 -8.37 -12.93
CA SER A 50 -13.08 -7.26 -12.60
C SER A 50 -13.48 -7.27 -11.13
N TYR A 51 -13.72 -6.09 -10.59
CA TYR A 51 -14.20 -5.89 -9.22
C TYR A 51 -15.46 -5.02 -9.24
N GLY A 52 -16.33 -5.21 -8.25
CA GLY A 52 -17.44 -4.30 -8.01
C GLY A 52 -16.98 -3.01 -7.33
N ASN A 53 -17.91 -2.27 -6.73
CA ASN A 53 -17.55 -1.14 -5.87
C ASN A 53 -16.66 -1.62 -4.71
N ILE A 54 -15.40 -1.19 -4.68
CA ILE A 54 -14.41 -1.76 -3.76
C ILE A 54 -14.57 -1.26 -2.31
N GLY A 55 -15.44 -0.28 -2.11
CA GLY A 55 -15.94 0.18 -0.81
C GLY A 55 -16.98 -0.77 -0.21
N ARG A 56 -17.51 -1.71 -0.99
CA ARG A 56 -18.45 -2.76 -0.54
C ARG A 56 -17.93 -4.18 -0.78
N THR A 57 -17.10 -4.38 -1.78
CA THR A 57 -16.55 -5.69 -2.16
C THR A 57 -15.03 -5.62 -2.15
N ALA A 58 -14.39 -6.41 -1.31
CA ALA A 58 -12.94 -6.36 -1.15
C ALA A 58 -12.20 -6.66 -2.47
N HIS A 59 -11.12 -5.91 -2.71
CA HIS A 59 -10.24 -6.05 -3.87
C HIS A 59 -8.97 -6.84 -3.52
N ASP A 60 -8.65 -7.89 -4.28
CA ASP A 60 -7.64 -8.91 -3.89
C ASP A 60 -6.21 -8.35 -3.85
N PHE A 61 -5.95 -7.23 -4.54
CA PHE A 61 -4.69 -6.47 -4.47
C PHE A 61 -4.22 -6.18 -3.04
N PHE A 62 -5.16 -5.93 -2.11
CA PHE A 62 -4.87 -5.63 -0.70
C PHE A 62 -4.78 -6.87 0.19
N PHE A 63 -4.88 -8.07 -0.39
CA PHE A 63 -4.83 -9.36 0.31
C PHE A 63 -3.60 -10.20 -0.06
N THR A 64 -2.66 -9.65 -0.83
CA THR A 64 -1.50 -10.41 -1.34
C THR A 64 -0.50 -10.82 -0.26
N VAL A 65 -0.51 -10.15 0.90
CA VAL A 65 0.50 -10.33 1.95
C VAL A 65 0.42 -11.72 2.61
N PRO A 66 1.52 -12.23 3.21
CA PRO A 66 1.62 -13.64 3.61
C PRO A 66 0.58 -14.14 4.60
N LYS A 67 0.08 -13.27 5.48
CA LYS A 67 -0.96 -13.61 6.47
C LYS A 67 -2.39 -13.53 5.93
N LEU A 68 -2.56 -13.12 4.67
CA LEU A 68 -3.83 -13.09 3.95
C LEU A 68 -3.80 -14.18 2.88
N ASN A 69 -3.83 -13.82 1.60
CA ASN A 69 -3.85 -14.80 0.50
C ASN A 69 -2.45 -15.29 0.09
N ASN A 70 -1.37 -14.64 0.57
CA ASN A 70 0.01 -15.00 0.25
C ASN A 70 0.27 -15.16 -1.25
N ASP A 71 -0.24 -14.21 -2.05
CA ASP A 71 0.02 -14.15 -3.49
C ASP A 71 1.46 -13.72 -3.72
N ARG A 72 2.37 -14.70 -3.73
CA ARG A 72 3.81 -14.46 -3.82
C ARG A 72 4.22 -13.80 -5.14
N VAL A 73 3.51 -14.09 -6.24
CA VAL A 73 3.82 -13.51 -7.55
C VAL A 73 3.50 -12.03 -7.51
N MET A 74 2.27 -11.67 -7.15
CA MET A 74 1.85 -10.28 -7.09
C MET A 74 2.62 -9.48 -6.04
N LEU A 75 2.80 -10.06 -4.84
CA LEU A 75 3.53 -9.44 -3.74
C LEU A 75 4.98 -9.11 -4.16
N SER A 76 5.63 -9.96 -4.95
CA SER A 76 7.00 -9.68 -5.42
C SER A 76 7.09 -8.42 -6.28
N TYR A 77 6.07 -8.14 -7.10
CA TYR A 77 6.02 -6.92 -7.91
C TYR A 77 5.65 -5.70 -7.07
N GLN A 78 4.72 -5.83 -6.12
CA GLN A 78 4.43 -4.78 -5.15
C GLN A 78 5.69 -4.41 -4.34
N GLN A 79 6.49 -5.38 -3.91
CA GLN A 79 7.76 -5.16 -3.21
C GLN A 79 8.75 -4.39 -4.07
N LYS A 80 8.92 -4.76 -5.36
CA LYS A 80 9.80 -4.04 -6.30
C LYS A 80 9.36 -2.58 -6.49
N PHE A 81 8.05 -2.33 -6.52
CA PHE A 81 7.52 -0.97 -6.59
C PHE A 81 7.88 -0.15 -5.34
N VAL A 82 7.65 -0.71 -4.15
CA VAL A 82 8.02 -0.07 -2.88
C VAL A 82 9.52 0.14 -2.76
N ASP A 83 10.33 -0.85 -3.15
CA ASP A 83 11.79 -0.73 -3.22
C ASP A 83 12.24 0.44 -4.08
N LYS A 84 11.55 0.66 -5.21
CA LYS A 84 11.85 1.78 -6.09
C LYS A 84 11.53 3.12 -5.41
N ILE A 85 10.39 3.24 -4.73
CA ILE A 85 10.04 4.42 -3.93
C ILE A 85 11.15 4.70 -2.91
N LEU A 86 11.50 3.69 -2.10
CA LEU A 86 12.50 3.80 -1.04
C LEU A 86 13.89 4.19 -1.58
N SER A 87 14.29 3.69 -2.74
CA SER A 87 15.56 4.07 -3.40
C SER A 87 15.64 5.57 -3.74
N CYS A 88 14.50 6.21 -3.95
CA CYS A 88 14.40 7.64 -4.21
C CYS A 88 14.27 8.45 -2.91
N SER A 89 13.50 7.96 -1.93
CA SER A 89 13.10 8.73 -0.74
C SER A 89 14.02 8.56 0.48
N LEU A 90 14.64 7.41 0.72
CA LEU A 90 15.38 7.14 1.98
C LEU A 90 16.61 8.01 2.22
N ARG A 91 17.10 8.69 1.18
CA ARG A 91 18.19 9.68 1.31
C ARG A 91 17.74 10.97 2.03
N TYR A 92 16.44 11.15 2.25
CA TYR A 92 15.82 12.32 2.85
C TYR A 92 15.27 11.97 4.25
N GLY A 93 15.72 12.70 5.27
CA GLY A 93 15.33 12.45 6.67
C GLY A 93 13.98 13.05 7.09
N HIS A 94 13.29 13.75 6.18
CA HIS A 94 12.03 14.46 6.44
C HIS A 94 10.82 13.78 5.78
N VAL A 95 10.90 12.46 5.59
CA VAL A 95 9.87 11.66 4.91
C VAL A 95 9.30 10.62 5.85
N LEU A 96 7.98 10.54 5.92
CA LEU A 96 7.22 9.47 6.59
C LEU A 96 6.31 8.77 5.58
N TYR A 97 5.96 7.51 5.85
CA TYR A 97 5.25 6.66 4.89
C TYR A 97 3.88 6.28 5.43
N CYS A 98 2.82 6.65 4.72
CA CYS A 98 1.47 6.17 4.98
C CYS A 98 1.21 4.95 4.10
N MET A 99 0.83 3.81 4.67
CA MET A 99 0.74 2.58 3.91
C MET A 99 -0.34 2.68 2.83
N THR A 100 -1.51 3.21 3.18
CA THR A 100 -2.61 3.35 2.25
C THR A 100 -3.39 4.63 2.51
N ASN A 101 -3.77 5.33 1.44
CA ASN A 101 -4.79 6.38 1.51
C ASN A 101 -6.18 5.76 1.66
N GLU A 102 -6.89 6.13 2.72
CA GLU A 102 -8.28 5.77 3.02
C GLU A 102 -8.62 4.27 2.86
N ILE A 103 -7.84 3.37 3.46
CA ILE A 103 -8.19 1.93 3.43
C ILE A 103 -9.49 1.69 4.22
N HIS A 104 -10.45 1.00 3.61
CA HIS A 104 -11.76 0.76 4.22
C HIS A 104 -11.76 -0.38 5.28
N PRO A 105 -12.73 -0.40 6.21
CA PRO A 105 -12.76 -1.40 7.30
C PRO A 105 -12.93 -2.86 6.88
N GLN A 106 -13.39 -3.16 5.66
CA GLN A 106 -13.44 -4.55 5.18
C GLN A 106 -12.06 -5.15 4.86
N TYR A 107 -11.02 -4.31 4.78
CA TYR A 107 -9.66 -4.77 4.55
C TYR A 107 -8.98 -5.08 5.89
N SER A 108 -8.21 -6.16 5.92
CA SER A 108 -7.51 -6.58 7.14
C SER A 108 -6.36 -5.64 7.48
N PRO A 109 -6.13 -5.28 8.77
CA PRO A 109 -4.98 -4.47 9.18
C PRO A 109 -3.63 -5.16 8.90
N GLU A 110 -3.63 -6.48 8.66
CA GLU A 110 -2.42 -7.22 8.26
C GLU A 110 -1.78 -6.67 6.98
N TRP A 111 -2.56 -6.03 6.08
CA TRP A 111 -2.03 -5.30 4.92
C TRP A 111 -1.09 -4.17 5.35
N GLY A 112 -1.59 -3.24 6.17
CA GLY A 112 -0.82 -2.09 6.65
C GLY A 112 0.35 -2.51 7.54
N TRP A 113 0.15 -3.50 8.42
CA TRP A 113 1.21 -4.03 9.28
C TRP A 113 2.35 -4.64 8.47
N TYR A 114 2.04 -5.39 7.42
CA TYR A 114 3.05 -5.96 6.54
C TYR A 114 3.91 -4.87 5.89
N TRP A 115 3.30 -3.87 5.25
CA TRP A 115 4.04 -2.82 4.55
C TRP A 115 4.82 -1.92 5.52
N SER A 116 4.25 -1.63 6.69
CA SER A 116 4.94 -0.85 7.73
C SER A 116 6.22 -1.57 8.17
N LYS A 117 6.11 -2.88 8.45
CA LYS A 117 7.27 -3.71 8.79
C LYS A 117 8.27 -3.77 7.64
N TYR A 118 7.81 -4.02 6.42
CA TYR A 118 8.67 -4.13 5.24
C TYR A 118 9.51 -2.86 5.03
N ILE A 119 8.87 -1.68 5.08
CA ILE A 119 9.55 -0.39 4.91
C ILE A 119 10.53 -0.11 6.05
N LYS A 120 10.15 -0.40 7.30
CA LYS A 120 11.04 -0.24 8.46
C LYS A 120 12.26 -1.15 8.36
N ASP A 121 12.08 -2.42 8.01
CA ASP A 121 13.19 -3.38 7.85
C ASP A 121 14.15 -2.93 6.73
N LYS A 122 13.62 -2.47 5.59
CA LYS A 122 14.42 -1.97 4.46
C LYS A 122 15.16 -0.67 4.78
N SER A 123 14.55 0.19 5.59
CA SER A 123 15.20 1.42 6.07
C SER A 123 16.33 1.10 7.06
N ALA A 124 16.08 0.19 8.01
CA ALA A 124 17.07 -0.24 8.99
C ALA A 124 18.30 -0.87 8.33
N ALA A 125 18.10 -1.65 7.26
CA ALA A 125 19.19 -2.26 6.49
C ALA A 125 20.17 -1.24 5.86
N VAL A 126 19.75 0.02 5.70
CA VAL A 126 20.61 1.13 5.22
C VAL A 126 20.92 2.15 6.31
N GLY A 127 20.77 1.77 7.58
CA GLY A 127 21.09 2.60 8.74
C GLY A 127 20.14 3.78 8.94
N ARG A 128 18.88 3.67 8.49
CA ARG A 128 17.86 4.71 8.63
C ARG A 128 16.70 4.22 9.51
N GLN A 129 16.16 5.14 10.29
CA GLN A 129 14.87 4.97 10.98
C GLN A 129 13.83 5.84 10.27
N VAL A 130 12.63 5.32 10.11
CA VAL A 130 11.53 6.01 9.43
C VAL A 130 10.22 5.79 10.19
N GLU A 131 9.35 6.79 10.13
CA GLU A 131 8.00 6.70 10.67
C GLU A 131 7.04 6.16 9.62
N THR A 132 6.06 5.39 10.08
CA THR A 132 5.01 4.82 9.24
C THR A 132 3.64 5.04 9.86
N THR A 133 2.66 5.38 9.05
CA THR A 133 1.26 5.58 9.43
C THR A 133 0.33 4.74 8.55
N GLU A 134 -0.95 4.72 8.89
CA GLU A 134 -2.01 4.16 8.06
C GLU A 134 -3.21 5.11 8.10
N MET A 135 -3.89 5.30 6.98
CA MET A 135 -5.09 6.12 6.91
C MET A 135 -6.31 5.23 6.69
N TYR A 136 -7.09 5.04 7.76
CA TYR A 136 -8.33 4.28 7.70
C TYR A 136 -9.49 5.17 7.29
N TRP A 137 -10.32 4.68 6.36
CA TRP A 137 -11.61 5.29 6.09
C TRP A 137 -12.58 4.94 7.23
N ALA A 138 -13.06 5.95 7.94
CA ALA A 138 -14.03 5.78 9.02
C ALA A 138 -15.02 6.95 9.06
N GLN A 139 -16.31 6.65 8.93
CA GLN A 139 -17.39 7.65 9.10
C GLN A 139 -17.76 7.89 10.56
N LYS A 140 -17.32 7.01 11.48
CA LYS A 140 -17.57 7.10 12.92
C LYS A 140 -16.26 6.89 13.67
N LEU A 141 -15.82 7.91 14.40
CA LEU A 141 -14.63 7.89 15.25
C LEU A 141 -14.83 7.18 16.60
N LEU A 142 -15.92 6.41 16.75
CA LEU A 142 -16.20 5.73 18.01
C LEU A 142 -15.24 4.56 18.16
N HIS A 143 -14.34 4.65 19.14
CA HIS A 143 -13.58 3.51 19.64
C HIS A 143 -14.56 2.47 20.20
N ILE A 144 -14.89 1.45 19.41
CA ILE A 144 -15.51 0.25 19.97
C ILE A 144 -14.34 -0.52 20.60
N PHE A 145 -14.18 -0.40 21.92
CA PHE A 145 -13.43 -1.39 22.67
C PHE A 145 -14.13 -2.72 22.41
N GLN A 146 -13.53 -3.57 21.58
CA GLN A 146 -13.86 -4.98 21.62
C GLN A 146 -13.21 -5.50 22.90
N ASP A 147 -14.02 -5.63 23.94
CA ASP A 147 -13.65 -6.33 25.16
C ASP A 147 -13.08 -7.69 24.75
N ARG A 148 -11.84 -7.94 25.18
CA ARG A 148 -11.15 -9.22 25.03
C ARG A 148 -11.68 -10.23 26.03
#